data_AF-A0A0A1X085-F1
#
_entry.id   AF-A0A0A1X085-F1
#
_cell.length_a   1.000
_cell.length_b   1.000
_cell.length_c   1.000
_cell.angle_alpha   90.00
_cell.angle_beta   90.00
_cell.angle_gamma   90.00
#
_symmetry.space_group_name_H-M   'P 1'
#
loop_
_entity.id
_entity.type
_entity.pdbx_description
1 polymer ?
#
loop_
_entity_poly.entity_id
_entity_poly.type
_entity_poly.pdbx_seq_one_letter_code
_entity_poly.pdbx_strand_id
1 'polypeptide(L)'
;MDNSNVLLVTANVGTLFEDPLNLMQQWIHEFVLTIKQLQPQFIALHMQEVGGKTYEQSSNHVKEFIESLCGAYEMQEFTIARIYLDENFNSQDQFTALGNIYFAHKTIQNIRLWNFTSSSWESTQGKLSYYGNIEDVPTKEKSKFPREFFPECKWSRKGFMRTRWDINGTIVDFVNIHLFHDASNLTALADFPSVYSQRRRKALIHTLKRS
;
A
#
# COMPACT_ATOMS: atom_id res chain seq x y z
N MET A 1 -13.54 -15.32 21.40
CA MET A 1 -12.37 -14.88 20.62
C MET A 1 -12.47 -13.37 20.57
N ASP A 2 -11.52 -12.65 21.15
CA ASP A 2 -11.49 -11.19 21.02
C ASP A 2 -11.11 -10.86 19.58
N ASN A 3 -12.10 -10.40 18.80
CA ASN A 3 -11.85 -9.94 17.44
C ASN A 3 -11.04 -8.65 17.52
N SER A 4 -9.83 -8.66 16.94
CA SER A 4 -9.04 -7.45 16.86
C SER A 4 -9.68 -6.42 15.94
N ASN A 5 -9.77 -5.18 16.41
CA ASN A 5 -10.26 -4.08 15.59
C ASN A 5 -9.21 -3.70 14.53
N VAL A 6 -9.58 -3.79 13.26
CA VAL A 6 -8.72 -3.51 12.10
C VAL A 6 -9.19 -2.24 11.40
N LEU A 7 -8.29 -1.28 11.21
CA LEU A 7 -8.48 -0.11 10.37
C LEU A 7 -7.74 -0.29 9.05
N LEU A 8 -8.48 -0.37 7.93
CA LEU A 8 -7.92 -0.34 6.58
C LEU A 8 -8.16 1.04 5.98
N VAL A 9 -7.08 1.73 5.62
CA VAL A 9 -7.09 3.01 4.89
C VAL A 9 -6.42 2.79 3.56
N THR A 10 -7.04 3.29 2.48
CA THR A 10 -6.38 3.35 1.17
C THR A 10 -6.51 4.72 0.55
N ALA A 11 -5.43 5.21 -0.05
CA ALA A 11 -5.38 6.51 -0.69
C ALA A 11 -4.40 6.51 -1.88
N ASN A 12 -4.82 7.13 -2.97
CA ASN A 12 -3.87 7.61 -3.97
C ASN A 12 -3.26 8.91 -3.44
N VAL A 13 -1.96 8.91 -3.21
CA VAL A 13 -1.21 9.98 -2.52
C VAL A 13 -0.31 10.76 -3.47
N GLY A 14 -0.54 10.65 -4.79
CA GLY A 14 0.33 11.30 -5.79
C GLY A 14 0.51 12.80 -5.58
N THR A 15 -0.58 13.51 -5.27
CA THR A 15 -0.56 14.96 -5.01
C THR A 15 -0.06 15.33 -3.62
N LEU A 16 -0.02 14.37 -2.69
CA LEU A 16 0.39 14.61 -1.30
C LEU A 16 1.83 15.13 -1.22
N PHE A 17 2.70 14.56 -2.06
CA PHE A 17 4.13 14.90 -2.10
C PHE A 17 4.44 16.08 -3.02
N GLU A 18 3.44 16.66 -3.68
CA GLU A 18 3.56 17.87 -4.49
C GLU A 18 3.31 19.15 -3.63
N ASP A 19 2.61 19.03 -2.50
CA ASP A 19 2.38 20.11 -1.52
C ASP A 19 2.61 19.63 -0.06
N PRO A 20 3.88 19.45 0.33
CA PRO A 20 4.24 18.92 1.65
C PRO A 20 3.91 19.88 2.80
N LEU A 21 3.86 21.19 2.55
CA LEU A 21 3.64 22.18 3.61
C LEU A 21 2.19 22.24 4.05
N ASN A 22 1.23 22.01 3.14
CA ASN A 22 -0.19 22.08 3.48
C ASN A 22 -0.87 20.71 3.46
N LEU A 23 -0.87 20.03 2.30
CA LEU A 23 -1.64 18.80 2.11
C LEU A 23 -1.10 17.65 2.96
N MET A 24 0.23 17.48 2.99
CA MET A 24 0.84 16.40 3.77
C MET A 24 0.59 16.54 5.27
N GLN A 25 0.75 17.74 5.82
CA GLN A 25 0.51 18.00 7.24
C GLN A 25 -0.96 17.78 7.62
N GLN A 26 -1.90 18.27 6.81
CA GLN A 26 -3.33 18.06 7.04
C GLN A 26 -3.70 16.58 6.95
N TRP A 27 -3.16 15.85 5.97
CA TRP A 27 -3.43 14.43 5.82
C TRP A 27 -2.95 13.62 7.02
N ILE A 28 -1.72 13.88 7.49
CA ILE A 28 -1.18 13.21 8.69
C ILE A 28 -2.03 13.54 9.90
N HIS A 29 -2.41 14.81 10.07
CA HIS A 29 -3.27 15.25 11.17
C HIS A 29 -4.60 14.49 11.20
N GLU A 30 -5.32 14.46 10.08
CA GLU A 30 -6.61 13.76 9.99
C GLU A 30 -6.48 12.24 10.17
N PHE A 31 -5.41 11.65 9.63
CA PHE A 31 -5.14 10.23 9.82
C PHE A 31 -4.90 9.88 11.30
N VAL A 32 -4.09 10.68 11.99
CA VAL A 32 -3.79 10.52 13.42
C VAL A 32 -5.04 10.77 14.28
N LEU A 33 -5.84 11.80 13.97
CA LEU A 33 -7.13 12.04 14.63
C LEU A 33 -8.08 10.85 14.46
N THR A 34 -8.13 10.25 13.27
CA THR A 34 -8.95 9.07 13.00
C THR A 34 -8.49 7.88 13.85
N ILE A 35 -7.18 7.65 14.00
CA ILE A 35 -6.63 6.60 14.87
C ILE A 35 -7.01 6.84 16.32
N LYS A 36 -6.91 8.09 16.79
CA LYS A 36 -7.30 8.47 18.15
C LYS A 36 -8.77 8.18 18.45
N GLN A 37 -9.65 8.45 17.48
CA GLN A 37 -11.09 8.26 17.63
C GLN A 37 -11.49 6.77 17.55
N LEU A 38 -10.90 6.02 16.62
CA LEU A 38 -11.28 4.63 16.36
C LEU A 38 -10.53 3.62 17.24
N GLN A 39 -9.39 4.01 17.82
CA GLN A 39 -8.50 3.18 18.63
C GLN A 39 -8.29 1.77 18.04
N PRO A 40 -7.85 1.64 16.77
CA PRO A 40 -7.66 0.35 16.14
C PRO A 40 -6.49 -0.41 16.78
N GLN A 41 -6.59 -1.74 16.81
CA GLN A 41 -5.49 -2.59 17.25
C GLN A 41 -4.52 -2.90 16.10
N PHE A 42 -5.02 -3.02 14.88
CA PHE A 42 -4.20 -3.20 13.69
C PHE A 42 -4.57 -2.17 12.64
N ILE A 43 -3.58 -1.56 12.00
CA ILE A 43 -3.77 -0.58 10.94
C ILE A 43 -3.09 -1.10 9.68
N ALA A 44 -3.80 -1.08 8.56
CA ALA A 44 -3.26 -1.25 7.22
C ALA A 44 -3.49 0.03 6.43
N LEU A 45 -2.42 0.70 6.01
CA LEU A 45 -2.44 1.88 5.16
C LEU A 45 -1.84 1.54 3.80
N HIS A 46 -2.68 1.59 2.77
CA HIS A 46 -2.35 1.28 1.38
C HIS A 46 -2.30 2.54 0.54
N MET A 47 -1.14 2.84 -0.01
CA MET A 47 -0.87 4.04 -0.78
C MET A 47 -0.60 3.67 -2.24
N GLN A 48 -1.14 4.46 -3.17
CA GLN A 48 -0.77 4.43 -4.59
C GLN A 48 -0.14 5.75 -4.99
N GLU A 49 0.72 5.73 -6.01
CA GLU A 49 1.45 6.92 -6.48
C GLU A 49 2.37 7.53 -5.42
N VAL A 50 2.98 6.68 -4.58
CA VAL A 50 4.02 7.10 -3.64
C VAL A 50 5.16 7.78 -4.41
N GLY A 51 5.59 8.96 -3.96
CA GLY A 51 6.61 9.77 -4.63
C GLY A 51 6.08 10.66 -5.77
N GLY A 52 4.77 10.69 -6.03
CA GLY A 52 4.16 11.64 -6.96
C GLY A 52 4.64 11.48 -8.42
N LYS A 53 4.75 12.61 -9.13
CA LYS A 53 5.26 12.66 -10.52
C LYS A 53 6.76 12.98 -10.61
N THR A 54 7.33 13.62 -9.58
CA THR A 54 8.72 14.14 -9.55
C THR A 54 9.58 13.43 -8.51
N TYR A 55 9.78 12.13 -8.72
CA TYR A 55 10.39 11.19 -7.77
C TYR A 55 11.71 11.62 -7.09
N GLU A 56 12.66 12.18 -7.85
CA GLU A 56 13.95 12.61 -7.29
C GLU A 56 13.80 13.70 -6.23
N GLN A 57 12.82 14.58 -6.40
CA GLN A 57 12.51 15.65 -5.45
C GLN A 57 11.61 15.14 -4.31
N SER A 58 10.70 14.22 -4.63
CA SER A 58 9.69 13.73 -3.69
C SER A 58 10.21 12.68 -2.70
N SER A 59 11.34 12.03 -2.95
CA SER A 59 11.89 11.00 -2.05
C SER A 59 12.14 11.52 -0.63
N ASN A 60 12.60 12.77 -0.49
CA ASN A 60 12.75 13.40 0.83
C ASN A 60 11.40 13.60 1.52
N HIS A 61 10.37 14.05 0.79
CA HIS A 61 9.04 14.24 1.35
C HIS A 61 8.36 12.92 1.74
N VAL A 62 8.60 11.84 1.00
CA VAL A 62 8.13 10.50 1.37
C VAL A 62 8.78 10.07 2.70
N LYS A 63 10.09 10.29 2.86
CA LYS A 63 10.78 10.00 4.12
C LYS A 63 10.24 10.84 5.29
N GLU A 64 10.09 12.15 5.10
CA GLU A 64 9.50 13.06 6.09
C GLU A 64 8.08 12.65 6.49
N PHE A 65 7.27 12.22 5.52
CA PHE A 65 5.93 11.69 5.75
C PHE A 65 5.96 10.47 6.67
N ILE A 66 6.82 9.49 6.39
CA ILE A 66 6.94 8.27 7.20
C ILE A 66 7.44 8.58 8.60
N GLU A 67 8.45 9.43 8.73
CA GLU A 67 9.00 9.85 10.02
C GLU A 67 7.95 10.58 10.87
N SER A 68 7.21 11.53 10.26
CA SER A 68 6.13 12.27 10.92
C SER A 68 4.99 11.35 11.35
N LEU A 69 4.58 10.42 10.48
CA LEU A 69 3.55 9.44 10.77
C LEU A 69 3.96 8.53 11.93
N CYS A 70 5.17 7.95 11.88
CA CYS A 70 5.66 7.02 12.89
C CYS A 70 6.04 7.70 14.22
N GLY A 71 6.30 9.00 14.19
CA GLY A 71 6.66 9.83 15.34
C GLY A 71 5.47 10.46 16.08
N ALA A 72 4.25 10.39 15.51
CA ALA A 72 3.05 10.91 16.16
C ALA A 72 2.78 10.25 17.53
N TYR A 73 2.26 11.03 18.48
CA TYR A 73 2.04 10.58 19.86
C TYR A 73 1.09 9.39 19.93
N GLU A 74 0.01 9.42 19.15
CA GLU A 74 -0.98 8.36 19.02
C GLU A 74 -0.41 7.04 18.48
N MET A 75 0.76 7.09 17.83
CA MET A 75 1.42 5.92 17.24
C MET A 75 2.38 5.22 18.21
N GLN A 76 2.63 5.78 19.39
CA GLN A 76 3.63 5.25 20.34
C GLN A 76 3.31 3.85 20.87
N GLU A 77 2.02 3.51 20.97
CA GLU A 77 1.60 2.19 21.46
C GLU A 77 1.60 1.10 20.38
N PHE A 78 1.87 1.47 19.13
CA PHE A 78 2.09 0.53 18.03
C PHE A 78 3.56 0.08 18.01
N THR A 79 3.81 -1.05 18.68
CA THR A 79 5.16 -1.60 18.89
C THR A 79 5.72 -2.31 17.66
N ILE A 80 4.84 -2.71 16.72
CA ILE A 80 5.23 -3.34 15.46
C ILE A 80 4.86 -2.41 14.30
N ALA A 81 5.80 -2.22 13.39
CA ALA A 81 5.57 -1.55 12.11
C ALA A 81 6.21 -2.34 10.95
N ARG A 82 5.50 -2.46 9.83
CA ARG A 82 6.05 -3.00 8.57
C ARG A 82 5.76 -2.02 7.45
N ILE A 83 6.82 -1.52 6.83
CA ILE A 83 6.75 -0.48 5.79
C ILE A 83 7.38 -1.02 4.52
N TYR A 84 6.65 -0.98 3.41
CA TYR A 84 7.09 -1.39 2.10
C TYR A 84 6.80 -0.26 1.11
N LEU A 85 7.84 0.46 0.67
CA LEU A 85 7.70 1.52 -0.32
C LEU A 85 8.46 1.12 -1.59
N ASP A 86 7.72 0.96 -2.69
CA ASP A 86 8.30 0.69 -4.00
C ASP A 86 8.74 2.01 -4.63
N GLU A 87 10.01 2.36 -4.45
CA GLU A 87 10.60 3.64 -4.91
C GLU A 87 11.63 3.44 -6.04
N ASN A 88 11.82 2.21 -6.52
CA ASN A 88 12.78 1.88 -7.56
C ASN A 88 12.29 2.28 -8.97
N PHE A 89 12.23 3.58 -9.24
CA PHE A 89 11.79 4.13 -10.54
C PHE A 89 12.73 3.73 -11.70
N ASN A 90 13.98 3.35 -11.42
CA ASN A 90 14.92 2.84 -12.41
C ASN A 90 14.51 1.46 -12.95
N SER A 91 13.81 0.64 -12.16
CA SER A 91 13.29 -0.66 -12.58
C SER A 91 11.92 -0.52 -13.25
N GLN A 92 11.96 0.03 -14.45
CA GLN A 92 10.81 0.34 -15.28
C GLN A 92 9.82 -0.83 -15.45
N ASP A 93 10.29 -2.08 -15.49
CA ASP A 93 9.44 -3.28 -15.66
C ASP A 93 8.79 -3.79 -14.37
N GLN A 94 9.27 -3.39 -13.19
CA GLN A 94 8.74 -3.86 -11.90
C GLN A 94 8.13 -2.74 -11.05
N PHE A 95 8.44 -1.49 -11.37
CA PHE A 95 8.00 -0.33 -10.60
C PHE A 95 6.49 -0.11 -10.66
N THR A 96 5.88 0.08 -9.49
CA THR A 96 4.44 0.26 -9.26
C THR A 96 4.08 1.51 -8.45
N ALA A 97 5.06 2.14 -7.79
CA ALA A 97 4.83 3.27 -6.87
C ALA A 97 3.78 2.97 -5.78
N LEU A 98 3.70 1.71 -5.34
CA LEU A 98 2.82 1.26 -4.26
C LEU A 98 3.55 1.38 -2.92
N GLY A 99 2.82 1.81 -1.90
CA GLY A 99 3.26 1.84 -0.51
C GLY A 99 2.31 1.05 0.38
N ASN A 100 2.85 0.18 1.23
CA ASN A 100 2.07 -0.51 2.25
C ASN A 100 2.70 -0.22 3.62
N ILE A 101 1.89 0.25 4.56
CA ILE A 101 2.30 0.50 5.94
C ILE A 101 1.36 -0.26 6.86
N TYR A 102 1.92 -1.07 7.75
CA TYR A 102 1.16 -1.81 8.74
C TYR A 102 1.64 -1.45 10.14
N PHE A 103 0.70 -1.25 11.06
CA PHE A 103 0.98 -1.03 12.48
C PHE A 103 0.19 -2.00 13.33
N ALA A 104 0.84 -2.59 14.34
CA ALA A 104 0.16 -3.43 15.32
C ALA A 104 0.36 -2.89 16.73
N HIS A 105 -0.76 -2.68 17.42
CA HIS A 105 -0.82 -2.18 18.78
C HIS A 105 -0.31 -3.23 19.77
N LYS A 106 0.33 -2.79 20.86
CA LYS A 106 0.90 -3.66 21.90
C LYS A 106 -0.09 -4.64 22.55
N THR A 107 -1.40 -4.44 22.37
CA THR A 107 -2.46 -5.31 22.91
C THR A 107 -2.77 -6.52 22.03
N ILE A 108 -2.23 -6.60 20.81
CA ILE A 108 -2.32 -7.81 19.98
C ILE A 108 -1.38 -8.87 20.57
N GLN A 109 -1.93 -10.04 20.91
CA GLN A 109 -1.20 -11.10 21.60
C GLN A 109 -0.43 -11.99 20.63
N ASN A 110 -1.06 -12.35 19.50
CA ASN A 110 -0.44 -13.17 18.47
C ASN A 110 -0.51 -12.44 17.14
N ILE A 111 0.66 -12.19 16.55
CA ILE A 111 0.78 -11.58 15.24
C ILE A 111 1.91 -12.22 14.46
N ARG A 112 1.58 -12.72 13.28
CA ARG A 112 2.52 -13.38 12.38
C ARG A 112 2.33 -12.84 10.97
N LEU A 113 3.43 -12.80 10.23
CA LEU A 113 3.47 -12.38 8.84
C LEU A 113 3.94 -13.56 8.00
N TRP A 114 3.26 -13.77 6.88
CA TRP A 114 3.59 -14.83 5.96
C TRP A 114 4.84 -14.48 5.15
N ASN A 115 5.81 -15.39 5.15
CA ASN A 115 6.92 -15.36 4.22
C ASN A 115 6.53 -16.16 2.97
N PHE A 116 6.41 -15.46 1.83
CA PHE A 116 6.02 -16.05 0.55
C PHE A 116 7.12 -16.92 -0.07
N THR A 117 8.39 -16.66 0.26
CA THR A 117 9.54 -17.43 -0.25
C THR A 117 9.65 -18.78 0.45
N SER A 118 9.60 -18.81 1.78
CA SER A 118 9.68 -20.05 2.57
C SER A 118 8.32 -20.73 2.76
N SER A 119 7.22 -20.07 2.38
CA SER A 119 5.85 -20.55 2.63
C SER A 119 5.60 -20.89 4.10
N SER A 120 5.99 -19.98 5.00
CA SER A 120 5.88 -20.17 6.44
C SER A 120 5.47 -18.90 7.18
N TRP A 121 4.86 -19.06 8.35
CA TRP A 121 4.56 -17.95 9.26
C TRP A 121 5.79 -17.54 10.07
N GLU A 122 6.07 -16.25 10.10
CA GLU A 122 7.14 -15.66 10.91
C GLU A 122 6.56 -14.74 11.98
N SER A 123 7.10 -14.79 13.19
CA SER A 123 6.74 -13.86 14.26
C SER A 123 7.21 -12.44 13.90
N THR A 124 6.35 -11.45 14.06
CA THR A 124 6.71 -10.05 13.82
C THR A 124 7.01 -9.31 15.12
N GLN A 125 8.17 -8.66 15.18
CA GLN A 125 8.53 -7.75 16.26
C GLN A 125 9.15 -6.46 15.71
N GLY A 126 9.10 -5.39 16.49
CA GLY A 126 9.74 -4.11 16.20
C GLY A 126 9.27 -3.44 14.91
N LYS A 127 9.98 -2.37 14.53
CA LYS A 127 9.73 -1.60 13.31
C LYS A 127 10.71 -2.03 12.23
N LEU A 128 10.21 -2.31 11.03
CA LEU A 128 11.03 -2.67 9.87
C LEU A 128 10.51 -1.97 8.62
N SER A 129 11.42 -1.34 7.90
CA SER A 129 11.09 -0.51 6.73
C SER A 129 11.97 -0.89 5.54
N TYR A 130 11.32 -1.04 4.39
CA TYR A 130 11.95 -1.34 3.11
C TYR A 130 11.66 -0.21 2.12
N TYR A 131 12.72 0.37 1.58
CA TYR A 131 12.71 1.51 0.66
C TYR A 131 13.45 1.15 -0.63
N GLY A 132 13.17 1.86 -1.73
CA GLY A 132 13.85 1.61 -3.01
C GLY A 132 13.43 0.30 -3.67
N ASN A 133 14.40 -0.60 -3.90
CA ASN A 133 14.14 -1.91 -4.50
C ASN A 133 13.66 -2.90 -3.44
N ILE A 134 12.40 -3.28 -3.53
CA ILE A 134 11.78 -4.22 -2.61
C ILE A 134 11.48 -5.59 -3.23
N GLU A 135 11.97 -5.93 -4.44
CA GLU A 135 11.61 -7.20 -5.10
C GLU A 135 11.85 -8.43 -4.22
N ASP A 136 13.03 -8.52 -3.61
CA ASP A 136 13.47 -9.69 -2.86
C ASP A 136 12.95 -9.73 -1.41
N VAL A 137 12.07 -8.81 -1.02
CA VAL A 137 11.49 -8.78 0.33
C VAL A 137 10.45 -9.91 0.44
N PRO A 138 10.69 -10.95 1.27
CA PRO A 138 9.94 -12.20 1.20
C PRO A 138 8.56 -12.12 1.88
N THR A 139 8.34 -11.11 2.71
CA THR A 139 7.09 -10.92 3.49
C THR A 139 6.02 -10.12 2.74
N LYS A 140 6.24 -9.84 1.46
CA LYS A 140 5.25 -9.28 0.54
C LYS A 140 5.34 -9.97 -0.81
N GLU A 141 4.22 -10.03 -1.50
CA GLU A 141 4.20 -10.36 -2.92
C GLU A 141 3.86 -9.08 -3.70
N LYS A 142 4.62 -8.75 -4.74
CA LYS A 142 4.36 -7.59 -5.59
C LYS A 142 4.41 -8.03 -7.04
N SER A 143 3.53 -7.48 -7.87
CA SER A 143 3.60 -7.70 -9.32
C SER A 143 3.01 -6.51 -10.06
N LYS A 144 3.76 -6.04 -11.06
CA LYS A 144 3.26 -5.11 -12.07
C LYS A 144 2.34 -5.85 -13.05
N PHE A 145 1.25 -5.22 -13.47
CA PHE A 145 0.38 -5.84 -14.47
C PHE A 145 1.07 -5.94 -15.84
N PRO A 146 0.87 -7.06 -16.57
CA PRO A 146 1.47 -7.26 -17.88
C PRO A 146 1.08 -6.16 -18.88
N ARG A 147 1.99 -5.80 -19.80
CA ARG A 147 1.77 -4.74 -20.79
C ARG A 147 0.59 -5.06 -21.72
N GLU A 148 0.34 -6.34 -22.01
CA GLU A 148 -0.79 -6.76 -22.84
C GLU A 148 -2.16 -6.46 -22.22
N PHE A 149 -2.24 -6.17 -20.91
CA PHE A 149 -3.48 -5.69 -20.32
C PHE A 149 -3.81 -4.26 -20.77
N PHE A 150 -2.82 -3.54 -21.31
CA PHE A 150 -2.94 -2.17 -21.75
C PHE A 150 -1.96 -1.80 -22.88
N PRO A 151 -2.20 -2.27 -24.13
CA PRO A 151 -1.25 -2.12 -25.23
C PRO A 151 -1.02 -0.65 -25.67
N GLU A 152 -1.97 0.25 -25.38
CA GLU A 152 -1.89 1.68 -25.73
C GLU A 152 -0.98 2.49 -24.80
N CYS A 153 -0.63 1.95 -23.62
CA CYS A 153 0.16 2.66 -22.62
C CYS A 153 1.60 2.14 -22.66
N LYS A 154 2.51 2.97 -23.17
CA LYS A 154 3.94 2.64 -23.23
C LYS A 154 4.56 2.43 -21.85
N TRP A 155 4.02 3.10 -20.82
CA TRP A 155 4.53 3.10 -19.45
C TRP A 155 3.41 3.21 -18.44
N SER A 156 3.22 2.17 -17.62
CA SER A 156 2.28 2.20 -16.50
C SER A 156 2.96 1.87 -15.18
N ARG A 157 2.35 2.29 -14.07
CA ARG A 157 2.72 1.92 -12.70
C ARG A 157 1.66 1.00 -12.08
N LYS A 158 0.81 0.37 -12.91
CA LYS A 158 -0.35 -0.40 -12.44
C LYS A 158 0.10 -1.80 -12.03
N GLY A 159 -0.39 -2.27 -10.89
CA GLY A 159 0.03 -3.53 -10.29
C GLY A 159 -0.66 -3.75 -8.96
N PHE A 160 -0.14 -4.70 -8.18
CA PHE A 160 -0.59 -4.92 -6.83
C PHE A 160 0.57 -5.27 -5.89
N MET A 161 0.34 -5.08 -4.59
CA MET A 161 1.20 -5.54 -3.52
C MET A 161 0.34 -6.19 -2.43
N ARG A 162 0.67 -7.42 -2.06
CA ARG A 162 -0.03 -8.23 -1.06
C ARG A 162 0.86 -8.52 0.13
N THR A 163 0.26 -8.51 1.32
CA THR A 163 0.82 -9.16 2.51
C THR A 163 -0.24 -10.08 3.12
N ARG A 164 0.19 -11.12 3.83
CA ARG A 164 -0.70 -12.08 4.49
C ARG A 164 -0.34 -12.12 5.97
N TRP A 165 -1.32 -11.83 6.82
CA TRP A 165 -1.15 -11.71 8.26
C TRP A 165 -2.01 -12.74 8.99
N ASP A 166 -1.52 -13.21 10.12
CA ASP A 166 -2.34 -13.86 11.15
C ASP A 166 -2.39 -12.91 12.35
N ILE A 167 -3.59 -12.42 12.66
CA ILE A 167 -3.86 -11.47 13.74
C ILE A 167 -4.79 -12.17 14.73
N ASN A 168 -4.24 -12.55 15.89
CA ASN A 168 -4.96 -13.28 16.94
C ASN A 168 -5.70 -14.53 16.45
N GLY A 169 -5.11 -15.28 15.49
CA GLY A 169 -5.69 -16.48 14.90
C GLY A 169 -6.55 -16.21 13.66
N THR A 170 -6.79 -14.95 13.30
CA THR A 170 -7.51 -14.57 12.08
C THR A 170 -6.54 -14.30 10.94
N ILE A 171 -6.61 -15.11 9.89
CA ILE A 171 -5.79 -14.95 8.69
C ILE A 171 -6.44 -13.92 7.76
N VAL A 172 -5.69 -12.89 7.37
CA VAL A 172 -6.14 -11.81 6.50
C VAL A 172 -5.10 -11.51 5.42
N ASP A 173 -5.54 -11.47 4.17
CA ASP A 173 -4.75 -10.97 3.04
C ASP A 173 -5.08 -9.52 2.77
N PHE A 174 -4.08 -8.64 2.93
CA PHE A 174 -4.19 -7.24 2.56
C PHE A 174 -3.61 -7.05 1.16
N VAL A 175 -4.44 -6.59 0.23
CA VAL A 175 -4.08 -6.42 -1.18
C VAL A 175 -4.24 -4.96 -1.60
N ASN A 176 -3.12 -4.26 -1.76
CA ASN A 176 -3.08 -2.92 -2.34
C ASN A 176 -3.04 -3.08 -3.87
N ILE A 177 -4.04 -2.56 -4.58
CA ILE A 177 -4.17 -2.71 -6.04
C ILE A 177 -4.32 -1.35 -6.72
N HIS A 178 -3.48 -1.09 -7.71
CA HIS A 178 -3.55 0.10 -8.55
C HIS A 178 -3.98 -0.30 -9.95
N LEU A 179 -5.25 -0.13 -10.25
CA LEU A 179 -5.86 -0.49 -11.52
C LEU A 179 -5.74 0.62 -12.57
N PHE A 180 -5.92 0.25 -13.84
CA PHE A 180 -6.06 1.19 -14.94
C PHE A 180 -7.35 2.00 -14.79
N HIS A 181 -7.28 3.30 -15.08
CA HIS A 181 -8.41 4.22 -15.09
C HIS A 181 -8.71 4.67 -16.51
N ASP A 182 -9.96 5.01 -16.78
CA ASP A 182 -10.38 5.68 -18.01
C ASP A 182 -9.74 7.07 -18.11
N ALA A 183 -9.60 7.61 -19.33
CA ALA A 183 -9.08 8.97 -19.53
C ALA A 183 -10.07 10.05 -19.04
N SER A 184 -11.37 9.77 -19.13
CA SER A 184 -12.43 10.53 -18.46
C SER A 184 -13.69 9.68 -18.30
N ASN A 185 -14.55 10.05 -17.34
CA ASN A 185 -15.87 9.43 -17.18
C ASN A 185 -16.76 9.63 -18.43
N LEU A 186 -16.59 10.74 -19.15
CA LEU A 186 -17.33 11.05 -20.38
C LEU A 186 -16.96 10.09 -21.51
N THR A 187 -15.68 9.71 -21.61
CA THR A 187 -15.21 8.72 -22.58
C THR A 187 -15.73 7.32 -22.25
N ALA A 188 -15.82 6.98 -20.96
CA ALA A 188 -16.36 5.70 -20.50
C ALA A 188 -17.89 5.55 -20.74
N LEU A 189 -18.61 6.68 -20.86
CA LEU A 189 -20.04 6.72 -21.18
C LEU A 189 -20.33 6.53 -22.67
N ALA A 190 -19.41 6.97 -23.54
CA ALA A 190 -19.58 6.88 -25.00
C ALA A 190 -19.54 5.42 -25.49
N ASP A 191 -18.66 4.59 -24.92
CA ASP A 191 -18.51 3.18 -25.27
C ASP A 191 -18.90 2.30 -24.06
N PHE A 192 -20.16 1.90 -23.95
CA PHE A 192 -20.63 1.04 -22.85
C PHE A 192 -20.69 -0.45 -23.25
N PRO A 193 -20.11 -1.38 -22.45
CA PRO A 193 -19.24 -1.12 -21.29
C PRO A 193 -17.84 -0.69 -21.74
N SER A 194 -17.25 0.26 -21.02
CA SER A 194 -15.89 0.75 -21.33
C SER A 194 -14.89 -0.40 -21.46
N VAL A 195 -14.02 -0.32 -22.47
CA VAL A 195 -12.89 -1.24 -22.66
C VAL A 195 -12.05 -1.35 -21.38
N TYR A 196 -11.94 -0.27 -20.60
CA TYR A 196 -11.23 -0.27 -19.33
C TYR A 196 -11.91 -1.13 -18.26
N SER A 197 -13.23 -1.29 -18.28
CA SER A 197 -13.93 -2.19 -17.36
C SER A 197 -13.53 -3.65 -17.56
N GLN A 198 -13.35 -4.09 -18.81
CA GLN A 198 -12.81 -5.42 -19.11
C GLN A 198 -11.34 -5.55 -18.67
N ARG A 199 -10.52 -4.51 -18.88
CA ARG A 199 -9.11 -4.47 -18.45
C ARG A 199 -8.99 -4.54 -16.92
N ARG A 200 -9.80 -3.77 -16.18
CA ARG A 200 -9.89 -3.83 -14.70
C ARG A 200 -10.28 -5.22 -14.21
N ARG A 201 -11.28 -5.85 -14.84
CA ARG A 201 -11.67 -7.23 -14.51
C ARG A 201 -10.52 -8.22 -14.72
N LYS A 202 -9.79 -8.14 -15.84
CA LYS A 202 -8.62 -9.00 -16.11
C LYS A 202 -7.53 -8.81 -15.06
N ALA A 203 -7.22 -7.56 -14.71
CA ALA A 203 -6.25 -7.22 -13.66
C ALA A 203 -6.66 -7.76 -12.29
N LEU A 204 -7.92 -7.59 -11.89
CA LEU A 204 -8.44 -8.12 -10.63
C LEU A 204 -8.37 -9.65 -10.58
N ILE A 205 -8.81 -10.35 -11.64
CA ILE A 205 -8.72 -11.82 -11.73
C ILE A 205 -7.27 -12.27 -11.66
N HIS A 206 -6.35 -11.54 -12.30
CA HIS A 206 -4.91 -11.85 -12.26
C HIS A 206 -4.35 -11.74 -10.84
N THR A 207 -4.76 -10.74 -10.07
CA THR A 207 -4.41 -10.61 -8.65
C THR A 207 -5.00 -11.75 -7.82
N LEU A 208 -6.27 -12.10 -8.02
CA LEU A 208 -6.95 -13.15 -7.25
C LEU A 208 -6.49 -14.58 -7.60
N LYS A 209 -6.00 -14.83 -8.82
CA LYS A 209 -5.48 -16.16 -9.21
C LYS A 209 -4.15 -16.52 -8.58
N ARG A 210 -3.48 -15.56 -7.93
CA ARG A 210 -2.27 -15.78 -7.15
C ARG A 210 -2.56 -15.94 -5.65
N SER A 211 -3.83 -15.91 -5.24
CA SER A 211 -4.30 -15.99 -3.85
C SER A 211 -4.13 -17.36 -3.22
#